data_AF-A0A3S0P1T0-F1
#
_entry.id   AF-A0A3S0P1T0-F1
#
_cell.length_a   1.000
_cell.length_b   1.000
_cell.length_c   1.000
_cell.angle_alpha   90.00
_cell.angle_beta   90.00
_cell.angle_gamma   90.00
#
_symmetry.space_group_name_H-M   'P 1'
#
loop_
_entity.id
_entity.type
_entity.pdbx_description
1 polymer ?
#
loop_
_entity_poly.entity_id
_entity_poly.type
_entity_poly.pdbx_seq_one_letter_code
_entity_poly.pdbx_strand_id
1 'polypeptide(L)'
;MKLTTIIFLLSIVILLNSCASVYKPIQPASLNYISNNTLHGVTLEYKYDLLNKKYAKKETKKGLRLVAVKVKNNTEKDLVFGKDIKLNFESGNELYLLENERTFKSLKQSPASYLFYLLLSPIQLFTKKTNSNGMTEQTSSTPIGLIIGPGLALGNMIVASNANKKFKTELNDYSINGKIIKKGETVFGLITFQSDNYGAIKVRVE
;
A
#
# COMPACT_ATOMS: atom_id res chain seq x y z
N MET A 1 8.63 17.76 32.37
CA MET A 1 8.71 18.43 31.04
C MET A 1 7.53 19.40 30.91
N LYS A 2 7.74 20.61 30.37
CA LYS A 2 6.63 21.56 30.15
C LYS A 2 5.68 20.99 29.07
N LEU A 3 4.38 21.21 29.22
CA LEU A 3 3.34 20.74 28.27
C LEU A 3 3.63 21.17 26.82
N THR A 4 4.14 22.39 26.64
CA THR A 4 4.54 22.94 25.34
C THR A 4 5.65 22.13 24.67
N THR A 5 6.63 21.64 25.44
CA THR A 5 7.70 20.77 24.92
C THR A 5 7.16 19.42 24.48
N ILE A 6 6.20 18.85 25.21
CA ILE A 6 5.54 17.59 24.84
C ILE A 6 4.77 17.76 23.53
N ILE A 7 3.97 18.82 23.39
CA ILE A 7 3.18 19.10 22.18
C ILE A 7 4.11 19.27 20.97
N PHE A 8 5.18 20.05 21.12
CA PHE A 8 6.15 20.26 20.04
C PHE A 8 6.82 18.95 19.59
N LEU A 9 7.25 18.11 20.54
CA LEU A 9 7.85 16.81 20.22
C LEU A 9 6.84 15.90 19.49
N LEU A 10 5.58 15.89 19.93
CA LEU A 10 4.51 15.11 19.30
C LEU A 10 4.25 15.58 17.86
N SER A 11 4.23 16.90 17.63
CA SER A 11 4.06 17.47 16.29
C SER A 11 5.19 17.05 15.34
N ILE A 12 6.45 17.04 15.79
CA ILE A 12 7.58 16.57 14.98
C ILE A 12 7.40 15.08 14.62
N VAL A 13 7.03 14.24 15.57
CA VAL A 13 6.81 12.81 15.31
C VAL A 13 5.69 12.58 14.29
N ILE A 14 4.61 13.36 14.36
CA ILE A 14 3.51 13.29 13.39
C ILE A 14 3.98 13.70 11.99
N LEU A 15 4.78 14.77 11.88
CA LEU A 15 5.31 15.28 10.61
C LEU A 15 6.32 14.32 9.96
N LEU A 16 7.15 13.62 10.74
CA LEU A 16 8.12 12.66 10.22
C LEU A 16 7.46 11.37 9.69
N ASN A 17 6.28 11.01 10.22
CA ASN A 17 5.54 9.82 9.80
C ASN A 17 4.48 10.11 8.72
N SER A 18 4.20 11.38 8.45
CA SER A 18 3.15 11.75 7.50
C SER A 18 3.62 11.65 6.06
N CYS A 19 4.92 11.73 5.72
CA CYS A 19 5.44 11.67 4.35
C CYS A 19 4.96 10.49 3.48
N ALA A 20 4.78 10.73 2.19
CA ALA A 20 4.42 9.74 1.18
C ALA A 20 5.41 8.58 1.13
N SER A 21 4.84 7.38 0.95
CA SER A 21 5.63 6.16 0.79
C SER A 21 5.80 5.84 -0.69
N VAL A 22 7.01 5.48 -1.10
CA VAL A 22 7.23 4.91 -2.42
C VAL A 22 6.59 3.52 -2.47
N TYR A 23 5.97 3.18 -3.60
CA TYR A 23 5.48 1.83 -3.87
C TYR A 23 6.64 0.93 -4.31
N LYS A 24 6.81 -0.18 -3.60
CA LYS A 24 7.73 -1.26 -3.98
C LYS A 24 6.93 -2.30 -4.78
N PRO A 25 7.27 -2.55 -6.05
CA PRO A 25 6.61 -3.59 -6.84
C PRO A 25 6.70 -4.95 -6.15
N ILE A 26 5.64 -5.74 -6.28
CA ILE A 26 5.53 -7.07 -5.68
C ILE A 26 6.28 -8.10 -6.53
N GLN A 27 6.19 -7.97 -7.85
CA GLN A 27 6.79 -8.89 -8.83
C GLN A 27 6.48 -10.37 -8.52
N PRO A 28 5.21 -10.82 -8.63
CA PRO A 28 4.76 -12.17 -8.26
C PRO A 28 5.66 -13.31 -8.77
N ALA A 29 6.15 -13.21 -10.01
CA ALA A 29 7.01 -14.22 -10.62
C ALA A 29 8.37 -14.43 -9.91
N SER A 30 8.83 -13.45 -9.12
CA SER A 30 10.10 -13.50 -8.38
C SER A 30 9.95 -13.91 -6.92
N LEU A 31 8.72 -14.09 -6.44
CA LEU A 31 8.46 -14.38 -5.04
C LEU A 31 8.80 -15.83 -4.68
N ASN A 32 9.30 -16.03 -3.46
CA ASN A 32 9.33 -17.35 -2.84
C ASN A 32 7.99 -17.66 -2.17
N TYR A 33 7.27 -18.62 -2.75
CA TYR A 33 5.97 -19.10 -2.30
C TYR A 33 6.17 -20.22 -1.27
N ILE A 34 5.66 -19.99 -0.06
CA ILE A 34 5.85 -20.90 1.09
C ILE A 34 4.64 -21.81 1.34
N SER A 35 3.46 -21.40 0.88
CA SER A 35 2.21 -22.15 1.04
C SER A 35 1.80 -22.76 -0.29
N ASN A 36 1.42 -24.03 -0.27
CA ASN A 36 0.95 -24.75 -1.45
C ASN A 36 -0.26 -25.64 -1.14
N ASN A 37 -1.08 -25.87 -2.15
CA ASN A 37 -2.21 -26.78 -2.13
C ASN A 37 -2.44 -27.32 -3.54
N THR A 38 -2.63 -28.63 -3.69
CA THR A 38 -2.91 -29.25 -5.00
C THR A 38 -4.21 -30.04 -4.92
N LEU A 39 -5.10 -29.83 -5.89
CA LEU A 39 -6.35 -30.58 -6.02
C LEU A 39 -6.69 -30.78 -7.50
N HIS A 40 -7.08 -32.00 -7.88
CA HIS A 40 -7.53 -32.36 -9.23
C HIS A 40 -6.61 -31.86 -10.37
N GLY A 41 -5.29 -31.97 -10.16
CA GLY A 41 -4.29 -31.54 -11.14
C GLY A 41 -4.00 -30.03 -11.16
N VAL A 42 -4.69 -29.21 -10.37
CA VAL A 42 -4.39 -27.79 -10.21
C VAL A 42 -3.57 -27.57 -8.95
N THR A 43 -2.40 -26.95 -9.09
CA THR A 43 -1.53 -26.56 -7.97
C THR A 43 -1.64 -25.06 -7.74
N LEU A 44 -1.99 -24.69 -6.52
CA LEU A 44 -2.00 -23.32 -6.03
C LEU A 44 -0.84 -23.14 -5.05
N GLU A 45 -0.02 -22.12 -5.31
CA GLU A 45 0.98 -21.60 -4.40
C GLU A 45 0.61 -20.15 -4.07
N TYR A 46 0.74 -19.72 -2.81
CA TYR A 46 0.37 -18.35 -2.42
C TYR A 46 1.28 -17.72 -1.36
N LYS A 47 1.27 -16.39 -1.30
CA LYS A 47 2.05 -15.59 -0.34
C LYS A 47 1.30 -14.34 0.12
N TYR A 48 1.24 -14.17 1.43
CA TYR A 48 0.72 -12.99 2.13
C TYR A 48 1.80 -11.92 2.37
N ASP A 49 1.41 -10.80 2.99
CA ASP A 49 2.31 -9.74 3.48
C ASP A 49 3.22 -9.14 2.40
N LEU A 50 2.60 -8.72 1.31
CA LEU A 50 3.30 -8.23 0.11
C LEU A 50 3.56 -6.72 0.16
N LEU A 51 2.69 -5.99 0.85
CA LEU A 51 2.69 -4.54 0.86
C LEU A 51 3.64 -3.99 1.93
N ASN A 52 4.08 -2.75 1.74
CA ASN A 52 5.00 -2.07 2.65
C ASN A 52 4.46 -0.71 3.11
N LYS A 53 4.90 -0.27 4.31
CA LYS A 53 4.63 1.06 4.88
C LYS A 53 3.14 1.43 4.84
N LYS A 54 2.77 2.53 4.16
CA LYS A 54 1.38 3.02 4.12
C LYS A 54 0.40 2.06 3.44
N TYR A 55 0.85 1.27 2.46
CA TYR A 55 -0.03 0.30 1.79
C TYR A 55 -0.36 -0.85 2.74
N ALA A 56 0.65 -1.41 3.43
CA ALA A 56 0.44 -2.43 4.47
C ALA A 56 -0.46 -1.92 5.61
N LYS A 57 -0.22 -0.68 6.08
CA LYS A 57 -1.08 -0.06 7.10
C LYS A 57 -2.54 0.06 6.62
N LYS A 58 -2.76 0.34 5.34
CA LYS A 58 -4.11 0.41 4.77
C LYS A 58 -4.74 -0.96 4.60
N GLU A 59 -3.96 -1.95 4.20
CA GLU A 59 -4.39 -3.36 4.13
C GLU A 59 -4.96 -3.81 5.48
N THR A 60 -4.17 -3.68 6.55
CA THR A 60 -4.64 -4.00 7.91
C THR A 60 -5.81 -3.13 8.35
N LYS A 61 -5.74 -1.79 8.17
CA LYS A 61 -6.80 -0.87 8.59
C LYS A 61 -8.14 -1.12 7.88
N LYS A 62 -8.12 -1.70 6.69
CA LYS A 62 -9.32 -1.99 5.89
C LYS A 62 -9.78 -3.45 6.03
N GLY A 63 -9.06 -4.29 6.77
CA GLY A 63 -9.35 -5.72 6.87
C GLY A 63 -9.24 -6.42 5.51
N LEU A 64 -8.34 -5.95 4.65
CA LEU A 64 -8.11 -6.54 3.33
C LEU A 64 -6.84 -7.38 3.38
N ARG A 65 -6.74 -8.36 2.48
CA ARG A 65 -5.49 -9.11 2.23
C ARG A 65 -5.22 -9.15 0.74
N LEU A 66 -4.14 -8.52 0.31
CA LEU A 66 -3.58 -8.66 -1.03
C LEU A 66 -2.60 -9.83 -1.00
N VAL A 67 -2.89 -10.84 -1.83
CA VAL A 67 -2.16 -12.11 -1.85
C VAL A 67 -1.67 -12.36 -3.27
N ALA A 68 -0.45 -12.85 -3.38
CA ALA A 68 0.14 -13.27 -4.62
C ALA A 68 -0.16 -14.75 -4.76
N VAL A 69 -0.65 -15.14 -5.93
CA VAL A 69 -0.94 -16.52 -6.26
C VAL A 69 -0.12 -16.93 -7.46
N LYS A 70 0.30 -18.19 -7.45
CA LYS A 70 0.89 -18.90 -8.56
C LYS A 70 0.04 -20.15 -8.76
N VAL A 71 -0.57 -20.24 -9.94
CA VAL A 71 -1.50 -21.31 -10.28
C VAL A 71 -0.91 -22.09 -11.43
N LYS A 72 -0.74 -23.39 -11.25
CA LYS A 72 -0.28 -24.31 -12.29
C LYS A 72 -1.40 -25.26 -12.66
N ASN A 73 -1.75 -25.30 -13.94
CA ASN A 73 -2.70 -26.26 -14.49
C ASN A 73 -1.95 -27.49 -15.00
N ASN A 74 -1.98 -28.60 -14.26
CA ASN A 74 -1.44 -29.89 -14.72
C ASN A 74 -2.54 -30.81 -15.27
N THR A 75 -3.71 -30.27 -15.63
CA THR A 75 -4.78 -31.05 -16.26
C THR A 75 -4.61 -31.08 -17.78
N GLU A 76 -5.36 -31.95 -18.45
CA GLU A 76 -5.36 -32.08 -19.92
C GLU A 76 -6.25 -31.05 -20.63
N LYS A 77 -6.95 -30.19 -19.89
CA LYS A 77 -7.86 -29.16 -20.42
C LYS A 77 -7.43 -27.76 -20.00
N ASP A 78 -7.81 -26.77 -20.79
CA ASP A 78 -7.67 -25.37 -20.40
C ASP A 78 -8.70 -25.05 -19.31
N LEU A 79 -8.30 -24.22 -18.35
CA LEU A 79 -9.13 -23.85 -17.19
C LEU A 79 -9.22 -22.34 -17.06
N VAL A 80 -10.40 -21.83 -16.71
CA VAL A 80 -10.61 -20.40 -16.48
C VAL A 80 -10.64 -20.11 -14.98
N PHE A 81 -9.72 -19.26 -14.52
CA PHE A 81 -9.68 -18.85 -13.12
C PHE A 81 -10.89 -17.96 -12.78
N GLY A 82 -11.55 -18.23 -11.66
CA GLY A 82 -12.82 -17.62 -11.25
C GLY A 82 -14.07 -18.33 -11.76
N LYS A 83 -13.93 -19.24 -12.73
CA LYS A 83 -15.02 -20.10 -13.23
C LYS A 83 -14.75 -21.56 -12.88
N ASP A 84 -13.73 -22.16 -13.51
CA ASP A 84 -13.37 -23.57 -13.34
C ASP A 84 -12.41 -23.77 -12.16
N ILE A 85 -11.62 -22.74 -11.83
CA ILE A 85 -10.74 -22.70 -10.66
C ILE A 85 -11.25 -21.62 -9.70
N LYS A 86 -11.69 -22.03 -8.51
CA LYS A 86 -12.09 -21.13 -7.42
C LYS A 86 -11.19 -21.31 -6.21
N LEU A 87 -11.25 -20.36 -5.28
CA LEU A 87 -10.49 -20.37 -4.05
C LEU A 87 -11.45 -20.38 -2.86
N ASN A 88 -11.12 -21.20 -1.86
CA ASN A 88 -11.82 -21.21 -0.58
C ASN A 88 -10.80 -21.07 0.56
N PHE A 89 -11.27 -20.64 1.72
CA PHE A 89 -10.52 -20.87 2.94
C PHE A 89 -10.52 -22.36 3.27
N GLU A 90 -9.46 -22.84 3.93
CA GLU A 90 -9.38 -24.22 4.38
C GLU A 90 -10.57 -24.59 5.28
N SER A 91 -11.05 -23.62 6.09
CA SER A 91 -12.25 -23.70 6.94
C SER A 91 -13.55 -23.99 6.20
N GLY A 92 -13.57 -23.92 4.86
CA GLY A 92 -14.73 -24.25 4.03
C GLY A 92 -15.50 -23.04 3.50
N ASN A 93 -15.25 -21.84 4.04
CA ASN A 93 -15.88 -20.61 3.54
C ASN A 93 -15.34 -20.24 2.15
N GLU A 94 -16.23 -19.86 1.24
CA GLU A 94 -15.84 -19.35 -0.08
C GLU A 94 -15.09 -18.03 0.05
N LEU A 95 -14.03 -17.87 -0.74
CA LEU A 95 -13.20 -16.67 -0.72
C LEU A 95 -13.69 -15.71 -1.81
N TYR A 96 -14.38 -14.64 -1.39
CA TYR A 96 -14.87 -13.61 -2.30
C TYR A 96 -13.76 -12.65 -2.72
N LEU A 97 -13.38 -12.74 -3.98
CA LEU A 97 -12.38 -11.87 -4.59
C LEU A 97 -12.92 -10.47 -4.83
N LEU A 98 -12.19 -9.47 -4.34
CA LEU A 98 -12.41 -8.07 -4.66
C LEU A 98 -11.87 -7.76 -6.06
N GLU A 99 -12.65 -6.96 -6.80
CA GLU A 99 -12.20 -6.37 -8.06
C GLU A 99 -11.01 -5.44 -7.86
N ASN A 100 -10.11 -5.42 -8.85
CA ASN A 100 -8.89 -4.59 -8.82
C ASN A 100 -9.15 -3.11 -8.55
N GLU A 101 -10.23 -2.54 -9.11
CA GLU A 101 -10.56 -1.12 -8.88
C GLU A 101 -10.99 -0.87 -7.43
N ARG A 102 -11.73 -1.80 -6.80
CA ARG A 102 -12.10 -1.71 -5.38
C ARG A 102 -10.88 -1.87 -4.48
N THR A 103 -9.99 -2.81 -4.81
CA THR A 103 -8.70 -2.99 -4.15
C THR A 103 -7.87 -1.71 -4.22
N PHE A 104 -7.70 -1.15 -5.42
CA PHE A 104 -6.94 0.08 -5.64
C PHE A 104 -7.51 1.24 -4.83
N LYS A 105 -8.83 1.49 -4.92
CA LYS A 105 -9.48 2.59 -4.19
C LYS A 105 -9.30 2.46 -2.67
N SER A 106 -9.31 1.24 -2.15
CA SER A 106 -9.18 0.96 -0.71
C SER A 106 -7.75 1.10 -0.19
N LEU A 107 -6.77 0.67 -1.00
CA LEU A 107 -5.37 0.57 -0.58
C LEU A 107 -4.46 1.71 -1.06
N LYS A 108 -4.86 2.50 -2.06
CA LYS A 108 -4.06 3.64 -2.57
C LYS A 108 -3.75 4.66 -1.49
N GLN A 109 -2.61 5.34 -1.56
CA GLN A 109 -2.33 6.51 -0.73
C GLN A 109 -3.29 7.67 -1.08
N SER A 110 -3.50 8.59 -0.14
CA SER A 110 -4.37 9.76 -0.34
C SER A 110 -3.52 10.99 -0.63
N PRO A 111 -3.30 11.42 -1.89
CA PRO A 111 -2.41 12.56 -2.16
C PRO A 111 -2.93 13.86 -1.55
N ALA A 112 -4.26 14.07 -1.56
CA ALA A 112 -4.88 15.28 -1.03
C ALA A 112 -4.61 15.50 0.47
N SER A 113 -4.32 14.45 1.26
CA SER A 113 -3.98 14.65 2.67
C SER A 113 -2.64 15.37 2.87
N TYR A 114 -1.80 15.46 1.85
CA TYR A 114 -0.55 16.23 1.93
C TYR A 114 -0.77 17.74 1.78
N LEU A 115 -1.97 18.19 1.38
CA LEU A 115 -2.31 19.62 1.39
C LEU A 115 -2.31 20.19 2.81
N PHE A 116 -2.42 19.37 3.85
CA PHE A 116 -2.26 19.83 5.23
C PHE A 116 -0.86 20.37 5.52
N TYR A 117 0.16 20.06 4.73
CA TYR A 117 1.46 20.73 4.83
C TYR A 117 1.38 22.23 4.48
N LEU A 118 0.37 22.69 3.75
CA LEU A 118 0.14 24.12 3.50
C LEU A 118 -0.15 24.89 4.79
N LEU A 119 -0.54 24.23 5.89
CA LEU A 119 -0.66 24.87 7.21
C LEU A 119 0.70 25.32 7.78
N LEU A 120 1.81 24.86 7.22
CA LEU A 120 3.16 25.35 7.55
C LEU A 120 3.52 26.65 6.81
N SER A 121 2.69 27.10 5.86
CA SER A 121 2.96 28.29 5.03
C SER A 121 3.11 29.59 5.83
N PRO A 122 2.33 29.83 6.90
CA PRO A 122 2.45 31.05 7.71
C PRO A 122 3.69 31.11 8.63
N ILE A 123 4.56 30.08 8.63
CA ILE A 123 5.72 30.03 9.52
C ILE A 123 6.76 31.09 9.15
N GLN A 124 7.19 31.87 10.14
CA GLN A 124 8.25 32.87 10.04
C GLN A 124 9.41 32.50 10.95
N LEU A 125 10.64 32.69 10.47
CA LEU A 125 11.85 32.54 11.27
C LEU A 125 12.25 33.90 11.83
N PHE A 126 12.30 34.01 13.16
CA PHE A 126 12.72 35.22 13.86
C PHE A 126 14.14 35.06 14.37
N THR A 127 15.02 36.02 14.07
CA THR A 127 16.36 36.09 14.67
C THR A 127 16.44 37.22 15.68
N LYS A 128 17.10 36.95 16.81
CA LYS A 128 17.32 37.92 17.88
C LYS A 128 18.81 38.21 18.00
N LYS A 129 19.19 39.47 18.12
CA LYS A 129 20.54 39.89 18.50
C LYS A 129 20.47 40.68 19.80
N THR A 130 21.42 40.44 20.68
CA THR A 130 21.60 41.25 21.89
C THR A 130 22.47 42.44 21.52
N ASN A 131 21.97 43.65 21.75
CA ASN A 131 22.71 44.88 21.51
C ASN A 131 23.76 45.11 22.62
N SER A 132 24.64 46.10 22.44
CA SER A 132 25.72 46.43 23.39
C SER A 132 25.23 46.81 24.79
N ASN A 133 23.94 47.11 24.94
CA ASN A 133 23.30 47.51 26.20
C ASN A 133 22.57 46.33 26.88
N GLY A 134 22.78 45.09 26.40
CA GLY A 134 22.17 43.89 26.96
C GLY A 134 20.70 43.68 26.60
N MET A 135 20.10 44.54 25.76
CA MET A 135 18.72 44.38 25.31
C MET A 135 18.63 43.48 24.09
N THR A 136 17.64 42.58 24.10
CA THR A 136 17.41 41.65 22.99
C THR A 136 16.49 42.27 21.96
N GLU A 137 17.00 42.56 20.76
CA GLU A 137 16.24 43.13 19.65
C GLU A 137 16.00 42.08 18.55
N GLN A 138 14.78 42.05 18.02
CA GLN A 138 14.45 41.22 16.87
C GLN A 138 15.05 41.84 15.61
N THR A 139 15.94 41.13 14.94
CA THR A 139 16.75 41.69 13.84
C THR A 139 16.18 41.37 12.47
N SER A 140 15.48 40.23 12.30
CA SER A 140 14.84 39.89 11.02
C SER A 140 13.71 38.86 11.17
N SER A 141 12.75 38.91 10.24
CA SER A 141 11.72 37.89 10.02
C SER A 141 11.81 37.35 8.58
N THR A 142 12.20 36.09 8.40
CA THR A 142 12.24 35.44 7.08
C THR A 142 11.04 34.49 6.94
N PRO A 143 10.16 34.65 5.94
CA PRO A 143 8.96 33.81 5.76
C PRO A 143 9.32 32.46 5.13
N ILE A 144 9.98 31.59 5.90
CA ILE A 144 10.41 30.25 5.44
C ILE A 144 9.24 29.31 5.13
N GLY A 145 8.07 29.55 5.75
CA GLY A 145 6.88 28.72 5.58
C GLY A 145 6.38 28.66 4.15
N LEU A 146 6.47 29.76 3.39
CA LEU A 146 6.00 29.86 2.00
C LEU A 146 6.73 28.90 1.05
N ILE A 147 7.92 28.44 1.41
CA ILE A 147 8.66 27.42 0.66
C ILE A 147 8.39 26.03 1.26
N ILE A 148 8.48 25.92 2.59
CA ILE A 148 8.36 24.63 3.31
C ILE A 148 6.97 24.01 3.09
N GLY A 149 5.89 24.75 3.32
CA GLY A 149 4.52 24.23 3.24
C GLY A 149 4.18 23.72 1.84
N PRO A 150 4.24 24.58 0.81
CA PRO A 150 3.98 24.19 -0.58
C PRO A 150 4.96 23.12 -1.09
N GLY A 151 6.26 23.24 -0.79
CA GLY A 151 7.28 22.28 -1.21
C GLY A 151 7.01 20.86 -0.67
N LEU A 152 6.69 20.75 0.62
CA LEU A 152 6.32 19.47 1.23
C LEU A 152 4.99 18.94 0.68
N ALA A 153 3.98 19.79 0.52
CA ALA A 153 2.69 19.39 -0.04
C ALA A 153 2.86 18.81 -1.44
N LEU A 154 3.46 19.57 -2.35
CA LEU A 154 3.66 19.18 -3.75
C LEU A 154 4.55 17.94 -3.88
N GLY A 155 5.68 17.91 -3.18
CA GLY A 155 6.60 16.77 -3.22
C GLY A 155 5.93 15.45 -2.81
N ASN A 156 5.17 15.46 -1.70
CA ASN A 156 4.47 14.27 -1.24
C ASN A 156 3.30 13.87 -2.15
N MET A 157 2.58 14.84 -2.71
CA MET A 157 1.51 14.58 -3.67
C MET A 157 2.04 13.86 -4.92
N ILE A 158 3.16 14.32 -5.48
CA ILE A 158 3.80 13.70 -6.66
C ILE A 158 4.23 12.27 -6.33
N VAL A 159 4.96 12.06 -5.24
CA VAL A 159 5.44 10.73 -4.82
C VAL A 159 4.27 9.76 -4.63
N ALA A 160 3.22 10.19 -3.91
CA ALA A 160 2.05 9.33 -3.67
C ALA A 160 1.26 9.04 -4.94
N SER A 161 1.14 10.00 -5.85
CA SER A 161 0.43 9.82 -7.12
C SER A 161 1.17 8.84 -8.02
N ASN A 162 2.49 8.96 -8.12
CA ASN A 162 3.33 8.03 -8.87
C ASN A 162 3.32 6.62 -8.25
N ALA A 163 3.42 6.52 -6.93
CA ALA A 163 3.31 5.25 -6.21
C ALA A 163 1.95 4.57 -6.46
N ASN A 164 0.86 5.34 -6.42
CA ASN A 164 -0.48 4.85 -6.72
C ASN A 164 -0.62 4.38 -8.17
N LYS A 165 -0.04 5.11 -9.13
CA LYS A 165 -0.06 4.69 -10.54
C LYS A 165 0.62 3.34 -10.71
N LYS A 166 1.83 3.16 -10.15
CA LYS A 166 2.55 1.89 -10.19
C LYS A 166 1.77 0.75 -9.56
N PHE A 167 1.17 0.98 -8.39
CA PHE A 167 0.33 -0.01 -7.73
C PHE A 167 -0.89 -0.41 -8.58
N LYS A 168 -1.58 0.56 -9.18
CA LYS A 168 -2.72 0.30 -10.05
C LYS A 168 -2.32 -0.52 -11.28
N THR A 169 -1.21 -0.15 -11.91
CA THR A 169 -0.65 -0.89 -13.05
C THR A 169 -0.38 -2.33 -12.66
N GLU A 170 0.32 -2.57 -11.56
CA GLU A 170 0.66 -3.94 -11.14
C GLU A 170 -0.57 -4.79 -10.79
N LEU A 171 -1.60 -4.22 -10.14
CA LEU A 171 -2.87 -4.94 -9.92
C LEU A 171 -3.51 -5.38 -11.23
N ASN A 172 -3.49 -4.53 -12.25
CA ASN A 172 -4.09 -4.82 -13.55
C ASN A 172 -3.27 -5.83 -14.35
N ASP A 173 -1.94 -5.66 -14.39
CA ASP A 173 -1.02 -6.53 -15.12
C ASP A 173 -1.06 -7.98 -14.57
N TYR A 174 -1.28 -8.13 -13.26
CA TYR A 174 -1.41 -9.42 -12.58
C TYR A 174 -2.87 -9.77 -12.23
N SER A 175 -3.85 -9.22 -12.95
CA SER A 175 -5.24 -9.68 -12.84
C SER A 175 -5.35 -11.12 -13.33
N ILE A 176 -5.77 -12.03 -12.45
CA ILE A 176 -5.94 -13.45 -12.78
C ILE A 176 -7.41 -13.87 -12.92
N ASN A 177 -8.35 -13.09 -12.38
CA ASN A 177 -9.77 -13.41 -12.49
C ASN A 177 -10.22 -13.36 -13.96
N GLY A 178 -10.88 -14.43 -14.43
CA GLY A 178 -11.28 -14.61 -15.83
C GLY A 178 -10.16 -15.03 -16.77
N LYS A 179 -8.93 -15.24 -16.29
CA LYS A 179 -7.80 -15.64 -17.13
C LYS A 179 -7.88 -17.12 -17.49
N ILE A 180 -7.68 -17.43 -18.77
CA ILE A 180 -7.52 -18.80 -19.26
C ILE A 180 -6.10 -19.27 -18.92
N ILE A 181 -6.00 -20.40 -18.23
CA ILE A 181 -4.76 -21.08 -17.87
C ILE A 181 -4.69 -22.34 -18.72
N LYS A 182 -3.81 -22.34 -19.72
CA LYS A 182 -3.67 -23.47 -20.65
C LYS A 182 -3.15 -24.71 -19.94
N LYS A 183 -3.40 -25.88 -20.53
CA LYS A 183 -2.80 -27.13 -20.05
C LYS A 183 -1.28 -27.01 -19.91
N GLY A 184 -0.74 -27.43 -18.76
CA GLY A 184 0.69 -27.33 -18.41
C GLY A 184 1.16 -25.92 -18.02
N GLU A 185 0.35 -24.88 -18.15
CA GLU A 185 0.76 -23.49 -17.92
C GLU A 185 0.85 -23.17 -16.43
N THR A 186 1.82 -22.32 -16.07
CA THR A 186 1.90 -21.68 -14.76
C THR A 186 1.66 -20.18 -14.92
N VAL A 187 0.72 -19.65 -14.14
CA VAL A 187 0.30 -18.26 -14.21
C VAL A 187 0.42 -17.62 -12.83
N PHE A 188 0.89 -16.37 -12.81
CA PHE A 188 0.99 -15.58 -11.60
C PHE A 188 -0.11 -14.53 -11.56
N GLY A 189 -0.61 -14.25 -10.37
CA GLY A 189 -1.69 -13.31 -10.15
C GLY A 189 -1.62 -12.60 -8.81
N LEU A 190 -2.31 -11.47 -8.73
CA LEU A 190 -2.63 -10.78 -7.50
C LEU A 190 -4.13 -10.89 -7.26
N ILE A 191 -4.48 -11.30 -6.04
CA ILE A 191 -5.87 -11.40 -5.60
C ILE A 191 -6.05 -10.60 -4.32
N THR A 192 -7.25 -10.08 -4.09
CA THR A 192 -7.58 -9.41 -2.83
C THR A 192 -8.90 -9.91 -2.31
N PHE A 193 -9.01 -10.06 -1.00
CA PHE A 193 -10.26 -10.44 -0.33
C PHE A 193 -10.35 -9.76 1.04
N GLN A 194 -11.55 -9.70 1.60
CA GLN A 194 -11.77 -9.23 2.96
C GLN A 194 -11.40 -10.34 3.94
N SER A 195 -10.41 -10.08 4.79
CA SER A 195 -10.10 -10.92 5.95
C SER A 195 -9.21 -10.19 6.95
N ASP A 196 -9.54 -10.29 8.23
CA ASP A 196 -8.69 -9.80 9.31
C ASP A 196 -7.55 -10.78 9.66
N ASN A 197 -7.60 -12.01 9.14
CA ASN A 197 -6.63 -13.07 9.45
C ASN A 197 -5.86 -13.60 8.21
N TYR A 198 -4.90 -14.48 8.48
CA TYR A 198 -4.08 -15.17 7.49
C TYR A 198 -4.54 -16.63 7.30
N GLY A 199 -5.84 -16.82 7.04
CA GLY A 199 -6.41 -18.15 6.83
C GLY A 199 -5.78 -18.87 5.65
N ALA A 200 -5.55 -20.19 5.76
CA ALA A 200 -5.02 -20.97 4.64
C ALA A 200 -6.01 -20.99 3.46
N ILE A 201 -5.47 -20.92 2.24
CA ILE A 201 -6.24 -20.90 1.00
C ILE A 201 -6.10 -22.25 0.32
N LYS A 202 -7.23 -22.84 -0.08
CA LYS A 202 -7.27 -24.07 -0.87
C LYS A 202 -7.89 -23.80 -2.23
N VAL A 203 -7.43 -24.54 -3.23
CA VAL A 203 -8.03 -24.51 -4.56
C VAL A 203 -9.25 -25.43 -4.59
N ARG A 204 -10.27 -25.02 -5.36
CA ARG A 204 -11.45 -25.81 -5.68
C ARG A 204 -11.60 -25.84 -7.19
N VAL A 205 -11.69 -27.03 -7.76
CA VAL A 205 -11.85 -27.25 -9.19
C VAL A 205 -13.27 -27.74 -9.45
N GLU A 206 -13.97 -27.11 -10.40
CA GLU A 206 -15.33 -27.47 -10.84
C GLU A 206 -15.33 -28.29 -12.15
#